data_AF-A3HZY2-F1
#
_entry.id   AF-A3HZY2-F1
#
_cell.length_a   1.000
_cell.length_b   1.000
_cell.length_c   1.000
_cell.angle_alpha   90.00
_cell.angle_beta   90.00
_cell.angle_gamma   90.00
#
_symmetry.space_group_name_H-M   'P 1'
#
loop_
_entity.id
_entity.type
_entity.pdbx_description
1 polymer ?
#
loop_
_entity_poly.entity_id
_entity_poly.type
_entity_poly.pdbx_seq_one_letter_code
_entity_poly.pdbx_strand_id
1 'polypeptide(L)'
;MVIMDKGKTLTQKDNLVFQSHCMVAFIQELANANFLKSPSYEWVKFNDKDLKFFIRDQIGILNQGTVLLFLYAMLVVPKELIHSEYQVEFGELESWLKERISDFESTYKNKQIKLNEVNLLDKIRNSVSHATVVFHKNLKIEFVDNYGSSNTSFKLLMTDFPEFLQKLQNIFKRYFEQFRSK
;
A
#
# COMPACT_ATOMS: atom_id res chain seq x y z
N MET A 1 -10.26 -17.88 -8.20
CA MET A 1 -9.16 -18.85 -8.14
C MET A 1 -8.84 -19.07 -6.66
N VAL A 2 -9.04 -20.28 -6.14
CA VAL A 2 -8.73 -20.63 -4.75
C VAL A 2 -7.34 -21.24 -4.75
N ILE A 3 -6.40 -20.66 -4.00
CA ILE A 3 -5.08 -21.26 -3.83
C ILE A 3 -5.26 -22.42 -2.83
N MET A 4 -4.72 -23.59 -3.14
CA MET A 4 -4.66 -24.71 -2.18
C MET A 4 -3.22 -24.84 -1.70
N ASP A 5 -2.99 -24.76 -0.39
CA ASP A 5 -1.72 -25.16 0.24
C ASP A 5 -1.97 -26.43 1.05
N LYS A 6 -1.29 -27.53 0.70
CA LYS A 6 -1.29 -28.80 1.44
C LYS A 6 -2.67 -29.35 1.85
N GLY A 7 -3.68 -29.25 0.98
CA GLY A 7 -5.02 -29.79 1.24
C GLY A 7 -5.88 -28.96 2.20
N LYS A 8 -5.45 -27.75 2.56
CA LYS A 8 -6.29 -26.79 3.28
C LYS A 8 -7.06 -25.89 2.32
N THR A 9 -8.36 -25.81 2.53
CA THR A 9 -9.23 -24.87 1.83
C THR A 9 -8.99 -23.47 2.41
N LEU A 10 -8.46 -22.56 1.58
CA LEU A 10 -8.37 -21.15 1.94
C LEU A 10 -9.77 -20.54 2.05
N THR A 11 -10.02 -19.82 3.14
CA THR A 11 -11.23 -19.00 3.25
C THR A 11 -11.16 -17.84 2.25
N GLN A 12 -12.28 -17.17 2.01
CA GLN A 12 -12.28 -15.94 1.21
C GLN A 12 -11.32 -14.89 1.79
N LYS A 13 -11.28 -14.76 3.12
CA LYS A 13 -10.37 -13.88 3.85
C LYS A 13 -8.91 -14.20 3.51
N ASP A 14 -8.52 -15.46 3.62
CA ASP A 14 -7.14 -15.89 3.35
C ASP A 14 -6.75 -15.63 1.89
N ASN A 15 -7.64 -15.97 0.94
CA ASN A 15 -7.40 -15.76 -0.48
C ASN A 15 -7.14 -14.29 -0.80
N LEU A 16 -7.96 -13.38 -0.26
CA LEU A 16 -7.80 -11.94 -0.53
C LEU A 16 -6.49 -11.40 0.04
N VAL A 17 -6.12 -11.77 1.27
CA VAL A 17 -4.87 -11.33 1.89
C VAL A 17 -3.66 -11.89 1.13
N PHE A 18 -3.64 -13.19 0.82
CA PHE A 18 -2.51 -13.82 0.14
C PHE A 18 -2.35 -13.34 -1.31
N GLN A 19 -3.43 -13.29 -2.09
CA GLN A 19 -3.34 -12.84 -3.48
C GLN A 19 -2.91 -11.38 -3.56
N SER A 20 -3.40 -10.52 -2.66
CA SER A 20 -2.96 -9.12 -2.59
C SER A 20 -1.46 -9.02 -2.34
N HIS A 21 -0.93 -9.77 -1.37
CA HIS A 21 0.50 -9.79 -1.09
C HIS A 21 1.33 -10.32 -2.26
N CYS A 22 0.92 -11.45 -2.85
CA CYS A 22 1.61 -12.05 -3.99
C CYS A 22 1.68 -11.09 -5.19
N MET A 23 0.60 -10.36 -5.48
CA MET A 23 0.59 -9.40 -6.59
C MET A 23 1.54 -8.24 -6.35
N VAL A 24 1.60 -7.71 -5.12
CA VAL A 24 2.55 -6.64 -4.77
C VAL A 24 3.99 -7.14 -4.88
N ALA A 25 4.29 -8.30 -4.27
CA ALA A 25 5.61 -8.90 -4.34
C ALA A 25 6.04 -9.18 -5.79
N PHE A 26 5.15 -9.74 -6.61
CA PHE A 26 5.43 -10.01 -8.02
C PHE A 26 5.77 -8.74 -8.80
N ILE A 27 5.00 -7.67 -8.63
CA ILE A 27 5.25 -6.39 -9.31
C ILE A 27 6.60 -5.79 -8.86
N GLN A 28 6.94 -5.89 -7.58
CA GLN A 28 8.26 -5.46 -7.09
C GLN A 28 9.40 -6.27 -7.71
N GLU A 29 9.27 -7.60 -7.77
CA GLU A 29 10.29 -8.46 -8.38
C GLU A 29 10.47 -8.17 -9.88
N LEU A 30 9.40 -7.88 -10.62
CA LEU A 30 9.51 -7.42 -12.01
C LEU A 30 10.30 -6.11 -12.11
N ALA A 31 10.08 -5.16 -11.20
CA ALA A 31 10.83 -3.91 -11.17
C ALA A 31 12.31 -4.13 -10.84
N ASN A 32 12.60 -4.92 -9.79
CA ASN A 32 13.95 -5.26 -9.36
C ASN A 32 14.73 -6.00 -10.47
N ALA A 33 14.06 -6.86 -11.22
CA ALA A 33 14.63 -7.59 -12.35
C ALA A 33 14.81 -6.73 -13.62
N ASN A 34 14.51 -5.42 -13.58
CA ASN A 34 14.49 -4.53 -14.75
C ASN A 34 13.65 -5.10 -15.90
N PHE A 35 12.50 -5.71 -15.60
CA PHE A 35 11.70 -6.46 -16.57
C PHE A 35 11.39 -5.66 -17.83
N LEU A 36 11.09 -4.36 -17.72
CA LEU A 36 10.78 -3.50 -18.87
C LEU A 36 11.94 -3.35 -19.88
N LYS A 37 13.17 -3.64 -19.47
CA LYS A 37 14.38 -3.65 -20.33
C LYS A 37 14.78 -5.06 -20.76
N SER A 38 14.04 -6.08 -20.36
CA SER A 38 14.36 -7.47 -20.65
C SER A 38 13.87 -7.89 -22.04
N PRO A 39 14.51 -8.87 -22.68
CA PRO A 39 13.98 -9.47 -23.92
C PRO A 39 12.56 -9.99 -23.75
N SER A 40 12.22 -10.51 -22.56
CA SER A 40 10.88 -11.03 -22.26
C SER A 40 9.78 -9.99 -22.45
N TYR A 41 10.02 -8.73 -22.05
CA TYR A 41 9.05 -7.66 -22.27
C TYR A 41 8.83 -7.35 -23.75
N GLU A 42 9.89 -7.43 -24.57
CA GLU A 42 9.80 -7.23 -26.02
C GLU A 42 8.86 -8.25 -26.67
N TRP A 43 8.84 -9.49 -26.19
CA TRP A 43 7.96 -10.54 -26.70
C TRP A 43 6.49 -10.40 -26.26
N VAL A 44 6.19 -9.60 -25.22
CA VAL A 44 4.80 -9.39 -24.77
C VAL A 44 4.02 -8.60 -25.82
N LYS A 45 2.92 -9.17 -26.32
CA LYS A 45 2.02 -8.53 -27.27
C LYS A 45 0.96 -7.74 -26.52
N PHE A 46 1.04 -6.42 -26.59
CA PHE A 46 -0.04 -5.54 -26.17
C PHE A 46 -0.98 -5.32 -27.34
N ASN A 47 -2.29 -5.27 -27.08
CA ASN A 47 -3.28 -4.87 -28.08
C ASN A 47 -3.05 -3.42 -28.52
N ASP A 48 -2.64 -2.57 -27.58
CA ASP A 48 -2.24 -1.18 -27.80
C ASP A 48 -0.71 -1.06 -27.73
N LYS A 49 -0.08 -0.76 -28.87
CA LYS A 49 1.39 -0.65 -28.97
C LYS A 49 1.92 0.63 -28.34
N ASP A 50 1.15 1.72 -28.37
CA ASP A 50 1.56 2.99 -27.80
C ASP A 50 1.58 2.88 -26.28
N LEU A 51 0.63 2.14 -25.71
CA LEU A 51 0.63 1.82 -24.27
C LEU A 51 1.89 1.04 -23.86
N LYS A 52 2.35 0.09 -24.68
CA LYS A 52 3.59 -0.66 -24.41
C LYS A 52 4.80 0.28 -24.34
N PHE A 53 4.94 1.16 -25.33
CA PHE A 53 6.02 2.17 -25.33
C PHE A 53 5.92 3.09 -24.10
N PHE A 54 4.72 3.58 -23.81
CA PHE A 54 4.48 4.51 -22.70
C PHE A 54 4.82 3.89 -21.34
N ILE A 55 4.45 2.61 -21.11
CA ILE A 55 4.81 1.88 -19.89
C ILE A 55 6.33 1.73 -19.76
N ARG A 56 7.03 1.36 -20.84
CA ARG A 56 8.48 1.12 -20.81
C ARG A 56 9.27 2.41 -20.60
N ASP A 57 8.96 3.43 -21.40
CA ASP A 57 9.86 4.56 -21.62
C ASP A 57 9.45 5.82 -20.86
N GLN A 58 8.20 5.91 -20.36
CA GLN A 58 7.68 7.11 -19.69
C GLN A 58 7.25 6.88 -18.24
N ILE A 59 6.53 5.79 -17.97
CA ILE A 59 5.92 5.57 -16.64
C ILE A 59 6.72 4.62 -15.74
N GLY A 60 7.13 3.46 -16.26
CA GLY A 60 7.77 2.41 -15.45
C GLY A 60 6.80 1.59 -14.58
N ILE A 61 7.32 0.58 -13.88
CA ILE A 61 6.52 -0.34 -13.05
C ILE A 61 6.14 0.29 -11.70
N LEU A 62 7.10 0.86 -10.96
CA LEU A 62 6.88 1.42 -9.62
C LEU A 62 6.54 2.92 -9.67
N ASN A 63 5.54 3.25 -10.48
CA ASN A 63 5.05 4.62 -10.64
C ASN A 63 4.05 5.00 -9.53
N GLN A 64 3.58 6.25 -9.55
CA GLN A 64 2.62 6.79 -8.57
C GLN A 64 1.29 6.01 -8.53
N GLY A 65 0.80 5.53 -9.67
CA GLY A 65 -0.39 4.68 -9.73
C GLY A 65 -0.16 3.33 -9.03
N THR A 66 1.01 2.74 -9.20
CA THR A 66 1.39 1.49 -8.50
C THR A 66 1.48 1.69 -6.99
N VAL A 67 1.95 2.85 -6.52
CA VAL A 67 1.94 3.19 -5.08
C VAL A 67 0.52 3.13 -4.51
N LEU A 68 -0.48 3.68 -5.22
CA LEU A 68 -1.88 3.63 -4.77
C LEU A 68 -2.41 2.20 -4.72
N LEU A 69 -2.12 1.39 -5.76
CA LEU A 69 -2.51 -0.02 -5.80
C LEU A 69 -1.85 -0.83 -4.67
N PHE A 70 -0.58 -0.55 -4.38
CA PHE A 70 0.15 -1.21 -3.29
C PHE A 70 -0.44 -0.82 -1.93
N LEU A 71 -0.73 0.46 -1.70
CA LEU A 71 -1.39 0.87 -0.45
C LEU A 71 -2.79 0.27 -0.32
N TYR A 72 -3.55 0.18 -1.40
CA TYR A 72 -4.85 -0.49 -1.36
C TYR A 72 -4.70 -1.97 -0.96
N ALA A 73 -3.83 -2.70 -1.65
CA ALA A 73 -3.59 -4.12 -1.42
C ALA A 73 -2.97 -4.41 -0.03
N MET A 74 -2.06 -3.55 0.44
CA MET A 74 -1.23 -3.79 1.62
C MET A 74 -1.72 -3.08 2.87
N LEU A 75 -2.61 -2.10 2.77
CA LEU A 75 -3.16 -1.40 3.93
C LEU A 75 -4.68 -1.52 3.98
N VAL A 76 -5.40 -1.20 2.90
CA VAL A 76 -6.87 -1.18 2.93
C VAL A 76 -7.44 -2.57 3.16
N VAL A 77 -7.08 -3.54 2.32
CA VAL A 77 -7.55 -4.94 2.43
C VAL A 77 -7.27 -5.56 3.81
N PRO A 78 -6.01 -5.59 4.32
CA PRO A 78 -5.71 -6.26 5.58
C PRO A 78 -6.27 -5.51 6.79
N LYS A 79 -6.42 -4.19 6.70
CA LYS A 79 -7.03 -3.43 7.80
C LYS A 79 -8.50 -3.80 8.00
N GLU A 80 -9.21 -4.11 6.93
CA GLU A 80 -10.60 -4.58 7.03
C GLU A 80 -10.70 -6.06 7.42
N LEU A 81 -9.72 -6.89 7.02
CA LEU A 81 -9.83 -8.34 7.15
C LEU A 81 -9.16 -8.93 8.39
N ILE A 82 -8.01 -8.38 8.80
CA ILE A 82 -7.15 -9.01 9.82
C ILE A 82 -6.68 -8.03 10.92
N HIS A 83 -7.11 -6.77 10.91
CA HIS A 83 -6.65 -5.77 11.90
C HIS A 83 -6.88 -6.18 13.35
N SER A 84 -8.01 -6.83 13.66
CA SER A 84 -8.30 -7.31 15.02
C SER A 84 -7.33 -8.40 15.50
N GLU A 85 -6.74 -9.17 14.58
CA GLU A 85 -5.80 -10.26 14.88
C GLU A 85 -4.34 -9.76 14.99
N TYR A 86 -4.01 -8.61 14.39
CA TYR A 86 -2.64 -8.04 14.31
C TYR A 86 -2.56 -6.61 14.85
N GLN A 87 -3.33 -6.30 15.90
CA GLN A 87 -3.39 -4.94 16.47
C GLN A 87 -2.02 -4.43 16.93
N VAL A 88 -1.16 -5.31 17.44
CA VAL A 88 0.19 -4.95 17.91
C VAL A 88 1.03 -4.48 16.73
N GLU A 89 1.06 -5.23 15.64
CA GLU A 89 1.85 -4.91 14.46
C GLU A 89 1.35 -3.65 13.76
N PHE A 90 0.03 -3.48 13.66
CA PHE A 90 -0.54 -2.23 13.16
C PHE A 90 -0.25 -1.05 14.08
N GLY A 91 -0.21 -1.24 15.40
CA GLY A 91 0.16 -0.22 16.38
C GLY A 91 1.64 0.18 16.31
N GLU A 92 2.53 -0.78 16.08
CA GLU A 92 3.96 -0.54 15.83
C GLU A 92 4.17 0.25 14.54
N LEU A 93 3.45 -0.12 13.47
CA LEU A 93 3.49 0.59 12.20
C LEU A 93 2.96 2.03 12.32
N GLU A 94 1.85 2.21 13.04
CA GLU A 94 1.28 3.54 13.33
C GLU A 94 2.27 4.41 14.10
N SER A 95 2.97 3.83 15.09
CA SER A 95 3.98 4.54 15.89
C SER A 95 5.16 4.97 15.02
N TRP A 96 5.70 4.05 14.21
CA TRP A 96 6.77 4.37 13.25
C TRP A 96 6.36 5.45 12.25
N LEU A 97 5.11 5.44 11.79
CA LEU A 97 4.61 6.43 10.84
C LEU A 97 4.56 7.83 11.51
N LYS A 98 4.08 7.91 12.75
CA LYS A 98 4.01 9.17 13.52
C LYS A 98 5.38 9.83 13.70
N GLU A 99 6.45 9.05 13.78
CA GLU A 99 7.82 9.55 13.91
C GLU A 99 8.40 10.14 12.61
N ARG A 100 7.83 9.81 11.45
CA ARG A 100 8.40 10.14 10.13
C ARG A 100 7.57 11.07 9.28
N ILE A 101 6.30 11.27 9.62
CA ILE A 101 5.48 12.23 8.88
C ILE A 101 5.91 13.67 9.19
N SER A 102 5.62 14.54 8.22
CA SER A 102 5.78 15.99 8.33
C SER A 102 4.49 16.69 7.95
N ASP A 103 4.42 18.00 8.23
CA ASP A 103 3.34 18.88 7.78
C ASP A 103 1.95 18.35 8.18
N PHE A 104 1.81 17.85 9.43
CA PHE A 104 0.53 17.37 9.93
C PHE A 104 -0.42 18.54 10.22
N GLU A 105 -1.60 18.52 9.60
CA GLU A 105 -2.66 19.49 9.82
C GLU A 105 -4.01 18.77 9.99
N SER A 106 -4.86 19.24 10.90
CA SER A 106 -6.22 18.75 11.01
C SER A 106 -7.20 19.77 11.57
N THR A 107 -8.38 19.83 10.96
CA THR A 107 -9.51 20.68 11.38
C THR A 107 -10.66 19.89 12.01
N TYR A 108 -10.46 18.60 12.28
CA TYR A 108 -11.50 17.70 12.76
C TYR A 108 -12.12 18.18 14.08
N LYS A 109 -13.47 18.21 14.14
CA LYS A 109 -14.29 18.73 15.26
C LYS A 109 -14.09 20.22 15.59
N ASN A 110 -13.60 21.05 14.66
CA ASN A 110 -13.29 22.48 14.90
C ASN A 110 -12.32 22.68 16.08
N LYS A 111 -11.47 21.69 16.35
CA LYS A 111 -10.44 21.73 17.38
C LYS A 111 -9.10 21.42 16.71
N GLN A 112 -8.04 22.04 17.23
CA GLN A 112 -6.68 21.65 16.85
C GLN A 112 -6.39 20.30 17.49
N ILE A 113 -6.58 19.22 16.72
CA ILE A 113 -6.26 17.85 17.15
C ILE A 113 -4.76 17.65 17.02
N LYS A 114 -4.14 17.03 18.02
CA LYS A 114 -2.72 16.71 17.98
C LYS A 114 -2.49 15.39 17.23
N LEU A 115 -1.31 15.25 16.65
CA LEU A 115 -0.90 14.05 15.90
C LEU A 115 -1.12 12.74 16.68
N ASN A 116 -0.85 12.74 17.99
CA ASN A 116 -0.99 11.56 18.83
C ASN A 116 -2.45 11.08 19.01
N GLU A 117 -3.43 11.95 18.74
CA GLU A 117 -4.87 11.67 18.87
C GLU A 117 -5.49 11.10 17.57
N VAL A 118 -4.71 11.03 16.48
CA VAL A 118 -5.17 10.54 15.17
C VAL A 118 -4.62 9.15 14.89
N ASN A 119 -5.42 8.30 14.23
CA ASN A 119 -4.97 7.05 13.62
C ASN A 119 -4.56 7.34 12.17
N LEU A 120 -3.27 7.53 11.91
CA LEU A 120 -2.74 7.87 10.59
C LEU A 120 -3.03 6.76 9.58
N LEU A 121 -2.95 5.49 9.97
CA LEU A 121 -3.27 4.38 9.07
C LEU A 121 -4.71 4.44 8.55
N ASP A 122 -5.69 4.87 9.36
CA ASP A 122 -7.06 5.13 8.88
C ASP A 122 -7.11 6.30 7.90
N LYS A 123 -6.33 7.34 8.16
CA LYS A 123 -6.25 8.51 7.27
C LYS A 123 -5.62 8.16 5.93
N ILE A 124 -4.56 7.35 5.90
CA ILE A 124 -4.00 6.81 4.65
C ILE A 124 -5.04 5.97 3.93
N ARG A 125 -5.70 5.03 4.62
CA ARG A 125 -6.74 4.17 4.04
C ARG A 125 -7.82 5.01 3.35
N ASN A 126 -8.35 6.00 4.03
CA ASN A 126 -9.38 6.89 3.48
C ASN A 126 -8.86 7.70 2.29
N SER A 127 -7.65 8.26 2.41
CA SER A 127 -7.04 9.04 1.33
C SER A 127 -6.88 8.22 0.05
N VAL A 128 -6.46 6.95 0.19
CA VAL A 128 -6.33 6.01 -0.93
C VAL A 128 -7.70 5.67 -1.51
N SER A 129 -8.69 5.34 -0.68
CA SER A 129 -10.05 5.00 -1.11
C SER A 129 -10.77 6.16 -1.80
N HIS A 130 -10.46 7.40 -1.44
CA HIS A 130 -11.04 8.60 -2.04
C HIS A 130 -10.18 9.23 -3.14
N ALA A 131 -9.06 8.60 -3.51
CA ALA A 131 -8.10 9.11 -4.50
C ALA A 131 -7.59 10.54 -4.22
N THR A 132 -7.43 10.88 -2.93
CA THR A 132 -6.97 12.18 -2.44
C THR A 132 -5.50 12.14 -1.97
N VAL A 133 -4.71 11.26 -2.58
CA VAL A 133 -3.25 11.18 -2.37
C VAL A 133 -2.55 12.06 -3.40
N VAL A 134 -1.65 12.94 -2.95
CA VAL A 134 -0.95 13.90 -3.81
C VAL A 134 0.55 13.62 -3.80
N PHE A 135 1.15 13.52 -4.99
CA PHE A 135 2.60 13.29 -5.14
C PHE A 135 3.31 14.60 -5.46
N HIS A 136 4.17 15.05 -4.54
CA HIS A 136 4.92 16.29 -4.67
C HIS A 136 6.29 16.05 -5.29
N LYS A 137 6.39 16.16 -6.62
CA LYS A 137 7.65 16.08 -7.39
C LYS A 137 8.53 14.87 -7.04
N ASN A 138 7.92 13.73 -6.70
CA ASN A 138 8.58 12.52 -6.22
C ASN A 138 9.45 12.68 -4.95
N LEU A 139 9.22 13.74 -4.17
CA LEU A 139 9.89 13.96 -2.88
C LEU A 139 9.03 13.52 -1.71
N LYS A 140 7.73 13.84 -1.76
CA LYS A 140 6.77 13.57 -0.70
C LYS A 140 5.46 13.01 -1.25
N ILE A 141 4.82 12.16 -0.46
CA ILE A 141 3.44 11.72 -0.64
C ILE A 141 2.61 12.45 0.42
N GLU A 142 1.60 13.19 0.01
CA GLU A 142 0.62 13.78 0.89
C GLU A 142 -0.65 12.93 0.91
N PHE A 143 -1.13 12.65 2.12
CA PHE A 143 -2.39 11.96 2.34
C PHE A 143 -3.40 12.97 2.85
N VAL A 144 -4.52 13.14 2.15
CA VAL A 144 -5.59 14.06 2.52
C VAL A 144 -6.87 13.28 2.78
N ASP A 145 -7.33 13.26 4.03
CA ASP A 145 -8.62 12.68 4.42
C ASP A 145 -9.64 13.79 4.65
N ASN A 146 -10.68 13.82 3.82
CA ASN A 146 -11.78 14.79 3.92
C ASN A 146 -13.01 14.12 4.51
N TYR A 147 -13.57 14.69 5.57
CA TYR A 147 -14.79 14.23 6.22
C TYR A 147 -15.74 15.41 6.46
N GLY A 148 -16.75 15.55 5.59
CA GLY A 148 -17.65 16.70 5.61
C GLY A 148 -16.89 18.00 5.39
N SER A 149 -16.98 18.93 6.34
CA SER A 149 -16.20 20.19 6.35
C SER A 149 -14.83 20.07 7.03
N SER A 150 -14.49 18.91 7.60
CA SER A 150 -13.21 18.68 8.26
C SER A 150 -12.21 18.01 7.31
N ASN A 151 -10.93 18.29 7.51
CA ASN A 151 -9.83 17.66 6.82
C ASN A 151 -8.71 17.23 7.80
N THR A 152 -7.96 16.22 7.39
CA THR A 152 -6.67 15.85 7.98
C THR A 152 -5.68 15.64 6.85
N SER A 153 -4.52 16.26 6.91
CA SER A 153 -3.43 16.03 5.97
C SER A 153 -2.10 15.83 6.67
N PHE A 154 -1.22 15.07 6.03
CA PHE A 154 0.18 14.90 6.43
C PHE A 154 0.99 14.36 5.26
N LYS A 155 2.32 14.48 5.37
CA LYS A 155 3.24 14.10 4.30
C LYS A 155 4.26 13.07 4.78
N LEU A 156 4.48 12.04 3.97
CA LEU A 156 5.56 11.07 4.11
C LEU A 156 6.62 11.33 3.03
N LEU A 157 7.91 11.22 3.37
CA LEU A 157 8.96 11.30 2.36
C LEU A 157 8.90 10.06 1.46
N MET A 158 9.12 10.26 0.15
CA MET A 158 9.20 9.16 -0.80
C MET A 158 10.33 8.18 -0.47
N THR A 159 11.40 8.65 0.20
CA THR A 159 12.51 7.81 0.68
C THR A 159 12.11 6.86 1.81
N ASP A 160 11.06 7.19 2.57
CA ASP A 160 10.54 6.35 3.66
C ASP A 160 9.51 5.33 3.15
N PHE A 161 8.95 5.56 1.95
CA PHE A 161 7.90 4.71 1.39
C PHE A 161 8.31 3.23 1.22
N PRO A 162 9.54 2.89 0.77
CA PRO A 162 9.98 1.50 0.71
C PRO A 162 9.96 0.80 2.08
N GLU A 163 10.42 1.48 3.13
CA GLU A 163 10.39 0.93 4.50
C GLU A 163 8.95 0.80 5.01
N PHE A 164 8.09 1.79 4.72
CA PHE A 164 6.67 1.72 5.06
C PHE A 164 6.00 0.49 4.43
N LEU A 165 6.24 0.28 3.14
CA LEU A 165 5.71 -0.87 2.40
C LEU A 165 6.27 -2.20 2.94
N GLN A 166 7.56 -2.26 3.26
CA GLN A 166 8.18 -3.45 3.85
C GLN A 166 7.55 -3.80 5.21
N LYS A 167 7.25 -2.80 6.05
CA LYS A 167 6.58 -3.04 7.33
C LYS A 167 5.17 -3.57 7.14
N LEU A 168 4.41 -3.02 6.18
CA LEU A 168 3.11 -3.59 5.80
C LEU A 168 3.27 -5.04 5.35
N GLN A 169 4.26 -5.36 4.50
CA GLN A 169 4.53 -6.72 4.04
C GLN A 169 4.86 -7.69 5.18
N ASN A 170 5.55 -7.24 6.23
CA ASN A 170 5.86 -8.09 7.39
C ASN A 170 4.60 -8.54 8.15
N ILE A 171 3.54 -7.73 8.17
CA ILE A 171 2.23 -8.12 8.75
C ILE A 171 1.65 -9.31 7.96
N PHE A 172 1.71 -9.25 6.63
CA PHE A 172 1.24 -10.35 5.77
C PHE A 172 2.10 -11.59 5.90
N LYS A 173 3.41 -11.42 6.03
CA LYS A 173 4.34 -12.53 6.26
C LYS A 173 3.98 -13.27 7.54
N ARG A 174 3.73 -12.54 8.63
CA ARG A 174 3.24 -13.13 9.90
C ARG A 174 1.91 -13.86 9.72
N TYR A 175 0.97 -13.26 9.00
CA TYR A 175 -0.31 -13.90 8.68
C TYR A 175 -0.13 -15.24 7.95
N PHE A 176 0.76 -15.26 6.96
CA PHE A 176 1.07 -16.45 6.19
C PHE A 176 1.79 -17.53 7.00
N GLU A 177 2.75 -17.14 7.84
CA GLU A 177 3.45 -18.06 8.75
C GLU A 177 2.48 -18.73 9.72
N GLN A 178 1.56 -17.95 10.31
CA GLN A 178 0.54 -18.49 11.22
C GLN A 178 -0.46 -19.40 10.50
N PHE A 179 -0.84 -19.09 9.26
CA PHE A 179 -1.69 -19.97 8.45
C PHE A 179 -1.01 -21.33 8.19
N ARG A 180 0.29 -21.31 7.86
CA ARG A 180 1.09 -22.51 7.59
C ARG A 180 1.35 -23.38 8.81
N SER A 181 1.38 -22.79 10.01
CA SER A 181 1.63 -23.50 11.26
C SER A 181 0.38 -24.12 11.90
N LYS A 182 -0.82 -23.70 11.48
CA LYS A 182 -2.07 -24.39 11.82
C LYS A 182 -2.13 -25.74 11.12
#